data_AF-A0A5J5P5F7-F1
#
_entry.id   AF-A0A5J5P5F7-F1
#
_cell.length_a   1.000
_cell.length_b   1.000
_cell.length_c   1.000
_cell.angle_alpha   90.00
_cell.angle_beta   90.00
_cell.angle_gamma   90.00
#
_symmetry.space_group_name_H-M   'P 1'
#
loop_
_entity.id
_entity.type
_entity.pdbx_description
1 polymer ?
#
loop_
_entity_poly.entity_id
_entity_poly.type
_entity_poly.pdbx_seq_one_letter_code
_entity_poly.pdbx_strand_id
1 'polypeptide(L)'
;MPQSVTARLPTSEELDAYAHEQWECFLLQLISSGQAEKSTSFSSSMMRIFQRGLLRQRDKEAPRLTESGFQFLLMDTNAQLWYIIREYISNSEVYLMR
;
A
#
# COMPACT_ATOMS: atom_id res chain seq x y z
N MET A 1 17.31 -16.81 -33.00
CA MET A 1 15.94 -16.96 -32.44
C MET A 1 15.89 -16.22 -31.12
N PRO A 2 14.93 -15.32 -30.89
CA PRO A 2 14.35 -15.19 -29.55
C PRO A 2 12.94 -15.77 -29.57
N GLN A 3 12.68 -16.58 -28.56
CA GLN A 3 11.44 -17.33 -28.37
C GLN A 3 10.25 -16.38 -28.34
N SER A 4 9.22 -16.72 -29.10
CA SER A 4 7.94 -16.03 -29.13
C SER A 4 7.45 -15.75 -27.70
N VAL A 5 7.27 -14.47 -27.37
CA VAL A 5 6.46 -14.04 -26.23
C VAL A 5 5.00 -14.35 -26.59
N THR A 6 4.64 -15.62 -26.58
CA THR A 6 3.25 -16.07 -26.56
C THR A 6 2.90 -16.32 -25.10
N ALA A 7 3.15 -15.31 -24.24
CA ALA A 7 2.62 -15.36 -22.89
C ALA A 7 1.10 -15.30 -23.01
N ARG A 8 0.42 -16.38 -22.60
CA ARG A 8 -1.04 -16.41 -22.53
C ARG A 8 -1.48 -15.19 -21.72
N LEU A 9 -2.42 -14.42 -22.25
CA LEU A 9 -3.01 -13.31 -21.51
C LEU A 9 -3.63 -13.87 -20.21
N PRO A 10 -3.40 -13.21 -19.06
CA PRO A 10 -3.99 -13.64 -17.80
C PRO A 10 -5.51 -13.55 -17.87
N THR A 11 -6.19 -14.47 -17.20
CA THR A 11 -7.65 -14.42 -17.06
C THR A 11 -8.06 -13.32 -16.08
N SER A 12 -9.35 -12.92 -16.11
CA SER A 12 -9.87 -11.98 -15.10
C SER A 12 -9.66 -12.52 -13.68
N GLU A 13 -9.91 -13.81 -13.46
CA GLU A 13 -9.73 -14.45 -12.15
C GLU A 13 -8.27 -14.42 -11.68
N GLU A 14 -7.31 -14.61 -12.59
CA GLU A 14 -5.88 -14.50 -12.28
C GLU A 14 -5.50 -13.06 -11.91
N LEU A 15 -6.08 -12.06 -12.58
CA LEU A 15 -5.86 -10.65 -12.27
C LEU A 15 -6.50 -10.24 -10.94
N ASP A 16 -7.70 -10.72 -10.65
CA ASP A 16 -8.40 -10.44 -9.40
C ASP A 16 -7.66 -11.05 -8.20
N ALA A 17 -7.22 -12.31 -8.33
CA ALA A 17 -6.40 -12.97 -7.31
C ALA A 17 -5.08 -12.24 -7.09
N TYR A 18 -4.41 -11.83 -8.18
CA TYR A 18 -3.18 -11.04 -8.10
C TYR A 18 -3.41 -9.70 -7.40
N ALA A 19 -4.46 -8.97 -7.77
CA ALA A 19 -4.80 -7.68 -7.17
C ALA A 19 -5.07 -7.81 -5.66
N HIS A 20 -5.80 -8.86 -5.26
CA HIS A 20 -6.02 -9.17 -3.85
C HIS A 20 -4.72 -9.46 -3.09
N GLU A 21 -3.84 -10.32 -3.63
CA GLU A 21 -2.56 -10.63 -2.99
C GLU A 21 -1.68 -9.38 -2.84
N GLN A 22 -1.62 -8.55 -3.89
CA GLN A 22 -0.88 -7.28 -3.84
C GLN A 22 -1.44 -6.34 -2.78
N TRP A 23 -2.77 -6.27 -2.67
CA TRP A 23 -3.44 -5.42 -1.68
C TRP A 23 -3.16 -5.89 -0.25
N GLU A 24 -3.23 -7.20 0.02
CA GLU A 24 -2.90 -7.76 1.33
C GLU A 24 -1.44 -7.49 1.70
N CYS A 25 -0.50 -7.70 0.77
CA CYS A 25 0.91 -7.39 0.98
C CYS A 25 1.13 -5.90 1.29
N PHE A 26 0.42 -5.02 0.58
CA PHE A 26 0.46 -3.58 0.82
C PHE A 26 -0.05 -3.22 2.21
N LEU A 27 -1.22 -3.72 2.62
CA LEU A 27 -1.79 -3.46 3.94
C LEU A 27 -0.88 -3.96 5.06
N LEU A 28 -0.30 -5.16 4.91
CA LEU A 28 0.63 -5.73 5.89
C LEU A 28 1.88 -4.85 6.07
N GLN A 29 2.45 -4.35 4.98
CA GLN A 29 3.58 -3.41 5.05
C GLN A 29 3.20 -2.08 5.66
N LEU A 30 2.00 -1.60 5.34
CA LEU A 30 1.47 -0.35 5.84
C LEU A 30 1.40 -0.38 7.36
N ILE A 31 0.90 -1.46 7.95
CA ILE A 31 0.76 -1.60 9.41
C ILE A 31 2.01 -2.16 10.11
N SER A 32 2.81 -2.97 9.41
CA SER A 32 3.97 -3.68 9.95
C SER A 32 5.10 -3.72 8.94
N SER A 33 5.92 -2.67 8.94
CA SER A 33 7.06 -2.53 8.02
C SER A 33 8.18 -3.57 8.20
N GLY A 34 8.10 -4.41 9.24
CA GLY A 34 9.11 -5.44 9.57
C GLY A 34 8.69 -6.89 9.33
N GLN A 35 7.43 -7.15 8.95
CA GLN A 35 6.91 -8.52 8.78
C GLN A 35 6.59 -8.89 7.32
N ALA A 36 6.77 -7.98 6.38
CA ALA A 36 6.53 -8.29 4.98
C ALA A 36 7.76 -8.92 4.34
N GLU A 37 7.71 -10.22 4.08
CA GLU A 37 8.77 -10.94 3.37
C GLU A 37 8.88 -10.56 1.88
N LYS A 38 7.78 -10.12 1.28
CA LYS A 38 7.72 -9.60 -0.10
C LYS A 38 7.72 -8.08 -0.05
N SER A 39 8.72 -7.42 -0.64
CA SER A 39 8.74 -5.96 -0.78
C SER A 39 7.68 -5.49 -1.77
N THR A 40 6.90 -4.45 -1.41
CA THR A 40 5.98 -3.84 -2.38
C THR A 40 6.78 -2.98 -3.34
N SER A 41 6.18 -2.62 -4.48
CA SER A 41 6.77 -1.69 -5.44
C SER A 41 6.93 -0.26 -4.91
N PHE A 42 6.40 0.05 -3.72
CA PHE A 42 6.44 1.39 -3.14
C PHE A 42 7.77 1.69 -2.44
N SER A 43 8.27 2.91 -2.63
CA SER A 43 9.46 3.37 -1.92
C SER A 43 9.19 3.55 -0.42
N SER A 44 10.22 3.39 0.41
CA SER A 44 10.12 3.60 1.86
C SER A 44 9.63 5.01 2.23
N SER A 45 9.95 6.02 1.40
CA SER A 45 9.48 7.39 1.59
C SER A 45 7.97 7.51 1.36
N MET A 46 7.44 6.85 0.33
CA MET A 46 6.00 6.83 0.03
C MET A 46 5.24 6.04 1.10
N MET A 47 5.78 4.91 1.56
CA MET A 47 5.19 4.16 2.66
C MET A 47 5.08 5.00 3.93
N ARG A 48 6.11 5.80 4.25
CA ARG A 48 6.06 6.71 5.41
C ARG A 48 4.94 7.74 5.29
N ILE A 49 4.57 8.16 4.08
CA ILE A 49 3.47 9.10 3.86
C ILE A 49 2.15 8.42 4.17
N PHE A 50 1.90 7.23 3.62
CA PHE A 50 0.67 6.49 3.89
C PHE A 50 0.51 6.10 5.37
N GLN A 51 1.63 5.83 6.06
CA GLN A 51 1.62 5.54 7.49
C GLN A 51 1.28 6.76 8.37
N ARG A 52 1.37 7.99 7.84
CA ARG A 52 1.02 9.19 8.60
C ARG A 52 -0.45 9.16 8.97
N GLY A 53 -0.73 9.36 10.24
CA GLY A 53 -2.09 9.35 10.76
C GLY A 53 -2.69 7.95 10.89
N LEU A 54 -2.16 6.90 10.23
CA LEU A 54 -2.60 5.51 10.43
C LEU A 54 -1.83 4.81 11.56
N LEU A 55 -0.53 5.13 11.69
CA LEU A 55 0.33 4.61 12.73
C LEU A 55 0.85 5.73 13.61
N ARG A 56 0.85 5.47 14.92
CA ARG A 56 1.56 6.27 15.92
C ARG A 56 2.88 5.58 16.23
N GLN A 57 3.97 6.24 15.91
CA GLN A 57 5.31 5.83 16.30
C GLN A 57 5.75 6.68 17.49
N ARG A 58 6.10 6.04 18.61
CA ARG A 58 6.71 6.68 19.79
C ARG A 58 8.13 6.15 19.92
N ASP A 59 9.08 7.01 20.28
CA ASP A 59 10.48 6.58 20.46
C ASP A 59 10.56 5.36 21.39
N LYS A 60 11.18 4.29 20.89
CA LYS A 60 11.40 2.98 21.53
C LYS A 60 10.18 2.04 21.66
N GLU A 61 9.01 2.40 21.13
CA GLU A 61 7.84 1.50 21.11
C GLU A 61 7.55 0.97 19.69
N ALA A 62 7.01 -0.24 19.61
CA ALA A 62 6.48 -0.76 18.35
C ALA A 62 5.37 0.17 17.82
N PRO A 63 5.28 0.41 16.50
CA PRO A 63 4.21 1.21 15.92
C PRO A 63 2.83 0.69 16.36
N ARG A 64 1.95 1.60 16.78
CA ARG A 64 0.58 1.25 17.15
C ARG A 64 -0.40 1.90 16.18
N LEU A 65 -1.45 1.17 15.83
CA LEU A 65 -2.56 1.73 15.05
C LEU A 65 -3.21 2.88 15.83
N THR A 66 -3.47 3.97 15.12
CA THR A 66 -4.33 5.06 15.61
C THR A 66 -5.80 4.68 15.42
N GLU A 67 -6.71 5.50 15.94
CA GLU A 67 -8.14 5.38 15.66
C GLU A 67 -8.43 5.39 14.15
N SER A 68 -7.86 6.35 13.41
CA SER A 68 -7.96 6.42 11.95
C SER A 68 -7.30 5.22 11.26
N GLY A 69 -6.25 4.64 11.83
CA GLY A 69 -5.66 3.38 11.39
C GLY A 69 -6.63 2.21 11.48
N PHE A 70 -7.31 2.06 12.61
CA PHE A 70 -8.35 1.04 12.77
C PHE A 70 -9.54 1.29 11.83
N GLN A 71 -9.99 2.54 11.70
CA GLN A 71 -11.07 2.89 10.79
C GLN A 71 -10.70 2.54 9.34
N PHE A 72 -9.49 2.89 8.89
CA PHE A 72 -9.00 2.55 7.56
C PHE A 72 -9.04 1.04 7.29
N LEU A 73 -8.58 0.21 8.24
CA LEU A 73 -8.60 -1.25 8.09
C LEU A 73 -10.01 -1.84 8.01
N LEU A 74 -11.01 -1.17 8.59
CA LEU A 74 -12.41 -1.61 8.59
C LEU A 74 -13.21 -1.12 7.37
N MET A 75 -12.64 -0.22 6.57
CA MET A 75 -13.27 0.25 5.33
C MET A 75 -13.29 -0.84 4.26
N ASP A 76 -14.22 -0.71 3.30
CA ASP A 76 -14.18 -1.52 2.08
C ASP A 76 -12.96 -1.17 1.22
N THR A 77 -12.53 -2.10 0.36
CA THR A 77 -11.34 -1.95 -0.49
C THR A 77 -11.39 -0.71 -1.38
N ASN A 78 -12.57 -0.33 -1.89
CA ASN A 78 -12.70 0.83 -2.77
C ASN A 78 -12.43 2.13 -2.00
N ALA A 79 -13.02 2.26 -0.81
CA ALA A 79 -12.81 3.40 0.05
C ALA A 79 -11.35 3.48 0.56
N GLN A 80 -10.72 2.34 0.88
CA GLN A 80 -9.30 2.30 1.23
C GLN A 80 -8.42 2.77 0.06
N LEU A 81 -8.71 2.32 -1.17
CA LEU A 81 -7.98 2.74 -2.37
C LEU A 81 -8.07 4.25 -2.59
N TRP A 82 -9.26 4.84 -2.47
CA TRP A 82 -9.44 6.28 -2.60
C TRP A 82 -8.69 7.07 -1.54
N TYR A 83 -8.66 6.58 -0.30
CA TYR A 83 -7.86 7.20 0.77
C TYR A 83 -6.38 7.26 0.40
N ILE A 84 -5.82 6.14 -0.08
CA ILE A 84 -4.41 6.06 -0.49
C ILE A 84 -4.13 6.96 -1.71
N ILE A 85 -5.00 6.95 -2.73
CA ILE A 85 -4.84 7.80 -3.92
C ILE A 85 -4.86 9.29 -3.54
N ARG A 86 -5.78 9.68 -2.65
CA ARG A 86 -5.87 11.08 -2.18
C ARG A 86 -4.60 11.51 -1.45
N GLU A 87 -4.04 10.66 -0.59
CA GLU A 87 -2.78 10.97 0.08
C GLU A 87 -1.60 11.01 -0.89
N TYR A 88 -1.56 10.14 -1.90
CA TYR A 88 -0.55 10.16 -2.94
C TYR A 88 -0.58 11.49 -3.72
N ILE A 89 -1.76 11.91 -4.20
CA ILE A 89 -1.93 13.16 -4.94
C ILE A 89 -1.54 14.35 -4.06
N SER A 90 -2.09 14.43 -2.86
CA SER A 90 -1.82 15.53 -1.92
C SER A 90 -0.34 15.64 -1.60
N ASN A 91 0.36 14.51 -1.44
CA ASN A 91 1.80 14.52 -1.23
C ASN A 91 2.58 14.97 -2.48
N SER A 92 2.18 14.53 -3.66
CA SER A 92 2.84 14.91 -4.92
C SER A 92 2.73 16.41 -5.23
N GLU A 93 1.59 17.04 -4.94
CA GLU A 93 1.39 18.48 -5.14
C GLU A 93 2.28 19.33 -4.23
N VAL A 94 2.49 18.87 -2.99
CA VAL A 94 3.38 19.54 -2.02
C VAL A 94 4.84 19.55 -2.50
N TYR A 95 5.28 18.54 -3.27
CA TYR A 95 6.60 18.53 -3.90
C TYR A 95 6.71 19.45 -5.13
N LEU A 96 5.60 19.81 -5.76
CA LEU A 96 5.57 20.67 -6.96
C LEU A 96 5.55 22.18 -6.61
N MET A 97 5.18 22.52 -5.37
CA MET A 97 5.19 23.88 -4.83
C MET A 97 6.41 24.21 -3.93
N ARG A 98 7.39 23.31 -3.84
CA ARG A 98 8.68 23.53 -3.19
C ARG A 98 9.81 23.55 -4.20
#